data_AF-A0A3P8JSC3-F1
#
_entry.id   AF-A0A3P8JSC3-F1
#
_cell.length_a   1.000
_cell.length_b   1.000
_cell.length_c   1.000
_cell.angle_alpha   90.00
_cell.angle_beta   90.00
_cell.angle_gamma   90.00
#
_symmetry.space_group_name_H-M   'P 1'
#
loop_
_entity.id
_entity.type
_entity.pdbx_description
1 polymer ?
#
loop_
_entity_poly.entity_id
_entity_poly.type
_entity_poly.pdbx_seq_one_letter_code
_entity_poly.pdbx_strand_id
1 'polypeptide(L)'
;MKQDVIPSLMGEACADFTVLYCLVTHEEYLFAAWYDPAHRITVGCRAPLSEEWVTFQPEGFWIAERNRYSNITDYDSHNYLTLAIDAEGYIHLSGNMHVDPLIYYRSQKPLDIFSIQPGLSMVGERENRATYPLFFKDSEGQLLFRYRDGCSGNGDDITTAGMPKTNGGSACWKRRCSMAKGSAMAMPGRRWPGRMGTGTWSGCGERRRTVRPITTCPTPVAGICCTGKLLPGSH
;
A
#
# COMPACT_ATOMS: atom_id res chain seq x y z
N MET A 1 -16.26 32.38 0.49
CA MET A 1 -14.79 32.25 0.57
C MET A 1 -14.39 31.26 -0.51
N LYS A 2 -13.66 31.67 -1.55
CA LYS A 2 -13.09 30.71 -2.51
C LYS A 2 -11.95 30.01 -1.77
N GLN A 3 -11.97 28.69 -1.71
CA GLN A 3 -10.79 27.94 -1.29
C GLN A 3 -9.79 28.04 -2.44
N ASP A 4 -8.64 28.65 -2.17
CA ASP A 4 -7.53 28.66 -3.12
C ASP A 4 -6.96 27.25 -3.17
N VAL A 5 -6.95 26.65 -4.37
CA VAL A 5 -6.33 25.35 -4.60
C VAL A 5 -4.85 25.62 -4.86
N ILE A 6 -4.00 25.22 -3.92
CA ILE A 6 -2.55 25.37 -4.03
C ILE A 6 -1.96 24.05 -4.55
N PRO A 7 -1.46 24.00 -5.81
CA PRO A 7 -0.75 22.82 -6.29
C PRO A 7 0.61 22.69 -5.59
N SER A 8 1.00 21.48 -5.22
CA SER A 8 2.31 21.16 -4.65
C SER A 8 3.01 20.13 -5.53
N LEU A 9 4.17 20.49 -6.07
CA LEU A 9 4.96 19.60 -6.92
C LEU A 9 5.76 18.63 -6.03
N MET A 10 5.46 17.33 -6.13
CA MET A 10 6.13 16.31 -5.31
C MET A 10 7.42 15.76 -5.96
N GLY A 11 7.38 15.55 -7.27
CA GLY A 11 8.46 14.90 -8.01
C GLY A 11 7.98 14.35 -9.35
N GLU A 12 8.92 13.86 -10.15
CA GLU A 12 8.61 13.17 -11.41
C GLU A 12 8.09 11.76 -11.12
N ALA A 13 7.14 11.30 -11.94
CA ALA A 13 6.55 9.98 -11.84
C ALA A 13 6.46 9.33 -13.23
N CYS A 14 6.46 8.00 -13.28
CA CYS A 14 6.19 7.29 -14.53
C CYS A 14 4.76 7.59 -15.01
N ALA A 15 4.61 7.72 -16.33
CA ALA A 15 3.36 8.07 -17.00
C ALA A 15 3.10 7.21 -18.25
N ASP A 16 3.90 6.17 -18.44
CA ASP A 16 3.89 5.20 -19.55
C ASP A 16 3.01 3.98 -19.29
N PHE A 17 2.51 3.78 -18.06
CA PHE A 17 1.43 2.86 -17.74
C PHE A 17 0.50 3.38 -16.64
N THR A 18 -0.66 2.76 -16.49
CA THR A 18 -1.63 3.12 -15.45
C THR A 18 -1.35 2.34 -14.17
N VAL A 19 -1.07 3.04 -13.08
CA VAL A 19 -0.90 2.46 -11.74
C VAL A 19 -1.37 3.44 -10.67
N LEU A 20 -1.80 2.95 -9.52
CA LEU A 20 -2.23 3.81 -8.41
C LEU A 20 -1.07 4.11 -7.45
N TYR A 21 -0.99 5.38 -7.07
CA TYR A 21 -0.09 5.91 -6.05
C TYR A 21 -0.81 6.09 -4.72
N CYS A 22 -0.05 6.31 -3.66
CA CYS A 22 -0.59 6.46 -2.31
C CYS A 22 -0.24 7.82 -1.72
N LEU A 23 -1.19 8.42 -1.01
CA LEU A 23 -1.01 9.60 -0.17
C LEU A 23 -1.66 9.35 1.19
N VAL A 24 -0.91 9.58 2.25
CA VAL A 24 -1.36 9.41 3.65
C VAL A 24 -1.02 10.65 4.44
N THR A 25 -1.99 11.15 5.19
CA THR A 25 -1.80 12.20 6.20
C THR A 25 -1.66 11.55 7.58
N HIS A 26 -0.63 11.92 8.33
CA HIS A 26 -0.46 11.48 9.71
C HIS A 26 0.12 12.62 10.54
N GLU A 27 -0.63 13.07 11.55
CA GLU A 27 -0.25 14.22 12.38
C GLU A 27 0.13 15.44 11.52
N GLU A 28 1.34 15.96 11.68
CA GLU A 28 1.88 17.10 10.95
C GLU A 28 2.70 16.69 9.72
N TYR A 29 2.40 15.52 9.11
CA TYR A 29 3.09 15.01 7.94
C TYR A 29 2.13 14.52 6.85
N LEU A 30 2.52 14.77 5.60
CA LEU A 30 2.02 14.07 4.43
C LEU A 30 3.11 13.13 3.92
N PHE A 31 2.73 11.88 3.68
CA PHE A 31 3.56 10.87 3.06
C PHE A 31 2.95 10.48 1.72
N ALA A 32 3.77 10.42 0.68
CA ALA A 32 3.37 9.93 -0.62
C ALA A 32 4.29 8.79 -1.08
N ALA A 33 3.76 7.84 -1.83
CA ALA A 33 4.55 6.82 -2.51
C ALA A 33 4.10 6.70 -3.97
N TRP A 34 5.07 6.76 -4.87
CA TRP A 34 4.88 6.67 -6.32
C TRP A 34 6.05 5.96 -7.00
N TYR A 35 5.95 5.71 -8.29
CA TYR A 35 7.06 5.22 -9.12
C TYR A 35 7.68 6.38 -9.89
N ASP A 36 9.00 6.54 -9.82
CA ASP A 36 9.74 7.56 -10.57
C ASP A 36 9.84 7.21 -12.08
N PRO A 37 10.44 8.05 -12.94
CA PRO A 37 10.62 7.75 -14.36
C PRO A 37 11.47 6.50 -14.65
N ALA A 38 12.24 6.01 -13.68
CA ALA A 38 13.00 4.77 -13.76
C ALA A 38 12.24 3.57 -13.16
N HIS A 39 10.93 3.72 -12.93
CA HIS A 39 10.03 2.72 -12.35
C HIS A 39 10.40 2.30 -10.93
N ARG A 40 11.18 3.12 -10.21
CA ARG A 40 11.59 2.86 -8.84
C ARG A 40 10.59 3.42 -7.86
N ILE A 41 10.29 2.67 -6.81
CA ILE A 41 9.52 3.18 -5.69
C ILE A 41 10.24 4.39 -5.09
N THR A 42 9.52 5.51 -5.01
CA THR A 42 9.95 6.74 -4.38
C THR A 42 8.94 7.12 -3.31
N VAL A 43 9.44 7.44 -2.12
CA VAL A 43 8.65 7.89 -0.97
C VAL A 43 8.96 9.35 -0.72
N GLY A 44 7.93 10.17 -0.63
CA GLY A 44 8.02 11.58 -0.28
C GLY A 44 7.44 11.84 1.10
N CYS A 45 8.03 12.78 1.82
CA CYS A 45 7.49 13.34 3.06
C CYS A 45 7.55 14.86 3.01
N ARG A 46 6.51 15.51 3.54
CA ARG A 46 6.53 16.95 3.85
C ARG A 46 5.63 17.28 5.02
N ALA A 47 5.88 18.42 5.65
CA ALA A 47 4.90 19.05 6.53
C ALA A 47 3.73 19.64 5.70
N PRO A 48 2.48 19.70 6.22
CA PRO A 48 1.30 20.22 5.53
C PRO A 48 1.45 21.61 4.91
N LEU A 49 2.20 22.48 5.59
CA LEU A 49 2.41 23.86 5.19
C LEU A 49 3.74 24.08 4.44
N SER A 50 4.57 23.04 4.30
CA SER A 50 5.81 23.10 3.52
C SER A 50 5.49 22.94 2.03
N GLU A 51 6.08 23.73 1.15
CA GLU A 51 5.99 23.48 -0.29
C GLU A 51 6.98 22.41 -0.75
N GLU A 52 8.06 22.22 0.00
CA GLU A 52 9.14 21.30 -0.33
C GLU A 52 8.82 19.87 0.13
N TRP A 53 9.04 18.93 -0.79
CA TRP A 53 9.03 17.50 -0.53
C TRP A 53 10.44 16.98 -0.37
N VAL A 54 10.67 16.24 0.71
CA VAL A 54 11.87 15.43 0.88
C VAL A 54 11.56 14.04 0.34
N THR A 55 12.44 13.51 -0.50
CA THR A 55 12.22 12.21 -1.17
C THR A 55 13.30 11.20 -0.82
N PHE A 56 12.93 9.92 -0.85
CA PHE A 56 13.81 8.79 -0.58
C PHE A 56 13.42 7.59 -1.44
N GLN A 57 14.43 6.85 -1.90
CA GLN A 57 14.27 5.62 -2.67
C GLN A 57 14.77 4.44 -1.83
N PRO A 58 13.87 3.60 -1.28
CA PRO A 58 14.30 2.46 -0.48
C PRO A 58 15.04 1.44 -1.34
N GLU A 59 16.07 0.82 -0.77
CA GLU A 59 16.77 -0.29 -1.39
C GLU A 59 15.85 -1.51 -1.50
N GLY A 60 15.82 -2.13 -2.68
CA GLY A 60 15.08 -3.36 -2.92
C GLY A 60 15.94 -4.60 -2.70
N PHE A 61 15.29 -5.72 -2.41
CA PHE A 61 15.87 -7.06 -2.53
C PHE A 61 15.58 -7.65 -3.92
N TRP A 62 16.43 -8.59 -4.36
CA TRP A 62 16.29 -9.29 -5.64
C TRP A 62 15.16 -10.32 -5.62
N ILE A 63 14.31 -10.31 -6.64
CA ILE A 63 13.26 -11.31 -6.86
C ILE A 63 13.63 -12.14 -8.09
N ALA A 64 14.14 -13.36 -7.85
CA ALA A 64 14.69 -14.21 -8.90
C ALA A 64 13.63 -14.61 -9.94
N GLU A 65 12.41 -14.90 -9.52
CA GLU A 65 11.30 -15.34 -10.38
C GLU A 65 10.84 -14.26 -11.35
N ARG A 66 11.13 -12.99 -11.03
CA ARG A 66 10.82 -11.82 -11.88
C ARG A 66 12.04 -11.23 -12.56
N ASN A 67 13.24 -11.68 -12.20
CA ASN A 67 14.49 -11.12 -12.68
C ASN A 67 14.56 -9.59 -12.51
N ARG A 68 14.08 -9.08 -11.37
CA ARG A 68 14.08 -7.65 -11.02
C ARG A 68 14.23 -7.43 -9.53
N TYR A 69 14.59 -6.21 -9.14
CA TYR A 69 14.51 -5.79 -7.75
C TYR A 69 13.06 -5.47 -7.34
N SER A 70 12.72 -5.79 -6.10
CA SER A 70 11.41 -5.52 -5.48
C SER A 70 10.99 -4.05 -5.48
N ASN A 71 11.93 -3.12 -5.56
CA ASN A 71 11.67 -1.69 -5.62
C ASN A 71 11.52 -1.15 -7.05
N ILE A 72 11.62 -1.99 -8.08
CA ILE A 72 11.43 -1.62 -9.50
C ILE A 72 10.19 -2.32 -10.03
N THR A 73 9.26 -1.59 -10.66
CA THR A 73 8.04 -2.18 -11.25
C THR A 73 8.14 -2.39 -12.76
N ASP A 74 7.45 -3.41 -13.24
CA ASP A 74 7.10 -3.56 -14.65
C ASP A 74 5.80 -2.82 -14.98
N TYR A 75 5.39 -2.91 -16.24
CA TYR A 75 4.17 -2.30 -16.79
C TYR A 75 2.91 -3.08 -16.39
N ASP A 76 2.55 -3.03 -15.11
CA ASP A 76 1.37 -3.72 -14.59
C ASP A 76 0.54 -2.83 -13.65
N SER A 77 -0.72 -2.60 -14.02
CA SER A 77 -1.65 -1.79 -13.22
C SER A 77 -2.02 -2.38 -11.85
N HIS A 78 -1.74 -3.68 -11.64
CA HIS A 78 -1.96 -4.35 -10.37
C HIS A 78 -0.90 -3.98 -9.32
N ASN A 79 0.24 -3.44 -9.75
CA ASN A 79 1.41 -3.12 -8.92
C ASN A 79 1.27 -1.82 -8.12
N TYR A 80 0.05 -1.41 -7.74
CA TYR A 80 -0.14 -0.19 -6.98
C TYR A 80 0.62 -0.19 -5.64
N LEU A 81 0.89 1.00 -5.14
CA LEU A 81 1.55 1.22 -3.84
C LEU A 81 0.52 1.54 -2.76
N THR A 82 0.77 1.08 -1.54
CA THR A 82 0.01 1.43 -0.34
C THR A 82 0.95 1.76 0.81
N LEU A 83 0.61 2.82 1.55
CA LEU A 83 1.30 3.29 2.74
C LEU A 83 0.37 3.23 3.95
N ALA A 84 0.93 3.00 5.13
CA ALA A 84 0.27 3.25 6.40
C ALA A 84 1.26 3.61 7.49
N ILE A 85 0.78 4.34 8.49
CA ILE A 85 1.53 4.67 9.70
C ILE A 85 0.90 3.93 10.88
N ASP A 86 1.69 3.13 11.59
CA ASP A 86 1.24 2.42 12.80
C ASP A 86 1.06 3.38 14.00
N ALA A 87 0.63 2.86 15.15
CA ALA A 87 0.41 3.67 16.35
C ALA A 87 1.72 4.13 17.01
N GLU A 88 2.85 3.49 16.68
CA GLU A 88 4.19 3.86 17.16
C GLU A 88 4.89 4.83 16.16
N GLY A 89 4.22 5.20 15.07
CA GLY A 89 4.72 6.12 14.05
C GLY A 89 5.59 5.47 12.98
N TYR A 90 5.74 4.14 12.93
CA TYR A 90 6.51 3.50 11.87
C TYR A 90 5.77 3.56 10.54
N ILE A 91 6.53 3.76 9.48
CA ILE A 91 6.03 3.81 8.11
C ILE A 91 6.02 2.39 7.56
N HIS A 92 4.87 1.96 7.04
CA HIS A 92 4.66 0.69 6.38
C HIS A 92 4.37 0.94 4.91
N LEU A 93 5.12 0.28 4.03
CA LEU A 93 4.99 0.40 2.58
C LEU A 93 4.87 -0.99 1.97
N SER A 94 3.93 -1.16 1.06
CA SER A 94 3.78 -2.40 0.31
C SER A 94 3.17 -2.10 -1.07
N GLY A 95 3.44 -2.94 -2.06
CA GLY A 95 3.01 -2.73 -3.43
C GLY A 95 3.83 -3.56 -4.40
N ASN A 96 3.78 -3.24 -5.69
CA ASN A 96 4.58 -3.92 -6.72
C ASN A 96 4.34 -5.44 -6.86
N MET A 97 3.13 -5.90 -6.54
CA MET A 97 2.80 -7.33 -6.45
C MET A 97 1.59 -7.72 -7.29
N HIS A 98 1.82 -8.64 -8.22
CA HIS A 98 0.79 -9.35 -8.97
C HIS A 98 1.16 -10.83 -9.10
N VAL A 99 0.84 -11.60 -8.05
CA VAL A 99 1.29 -12.99 -7.86
C VAL A 99 2.81 -13.05 -7.65
N ASP A 100 3.30 -12.14 -6.82
CA ASP A 100 4.71 -11.99 -6.46
C ASP A 100 4.95 -12.43 -5.02
N PRO A 101 6.21 -12.70 -4.63
CA PRO A 101 6.57 -12.72 -3.21
C PRO A 101 6.15 -11.41 -2.52
N LEU A 102 5.86 -11.48 -1.23
CA LEU A 102 5.45 -10.32 -0.45
C LEU A 102 6.55 -9.25 -0.48
N ILE A 103 6.23 -8.12 -1.10
CA ILE A 103 7.08 -6.93 -1.10
C ILE A 103 6.57 -6.01 -0.01
N TYR A 104 7.34 -5.91 1.06
CA TYR A 104 7.02 -5.13 2.23
C TYR A 104 8.25 -4.40 2.75
N TYR A 105 8.09 -3.13 3.06
CA TYR A 105 9.10 -2.28 3.65
C TYR A 105 8.58 -1.64 4.93
N ARG A 106 9.47 -1.40 5.87
CA ARG A 106 9.17 -0.70 7.11
C ARG A 106 10.29 0.27 7.46
N SER A 107 9.94 1.43 8.02
CA SER A 107 10.93 2.30 8.64
C SER A 107 11.55 1.64 9.88
N GLN A 108 12.83 1.92 10.15
CA GLN A 108 13.50 1.53 11.39
C GLN A 108 13.30 2.56 12.50
N LYS A 109 12.90 3.78 12.14
CA LYS A 109 12.56 4.87 13.08
C LYS A 109 11.15 5.40 12.78
N PRO A 110 10.41 5.86 13.81
CA PRO A 110 9.13 6.53 13.61
C PRO A 110 9.26 7.74 12.68
N LEU A 111 8.30 7.91 11.76
CA LEU A 111 8.13 9.05 10.86
C LEU A 111 9.33 9.38 9.95
N ASP A 112 10.34 8.52 9.89
CA ASP A 112 11.57 8.72 9.13
C ASP A 112 11.59 7.88 7.85
N ILE A 113 11.40 8.55 6.70
CA ILE A 113 11.44 7.92 5.38
C ILE A 113 12.81 7.35 5.02
N PHE A 114 13.91 7.92 5.53
CA PHE A 114 15.28 7.49 5.21
C PHE A 114 15.64 6.17 5.87
N SER A 115 14.88 5.78 6.89
CA SER A 115 15.05 4.53 7.60
C SER A 115 14.23 3.39 7.03
N ILE A 116 13.54 3.58 5.90
CA ILE A 116 12.74 2.55 5.24
C ILE A 116 13.66 1.48 4.64
N GLN A 117 13.43 0.24 5.04
CA GLN A 117 14.18 -0.93 4.57
C GLN A 117 13.25 -2.12 4.28
N PRO A 118 13.69 -3.10 3.47
CA PRO A 118 12.95 -4.34 3.28
C PRO A 118 12.62 -5.05 4.60
N GLY A 119 11.35 -5.42 4.77
CA GLY A 119 10.93 -6.33 5.84
C GLY A 119 11.18 -7.79 5.41
N LEU A 120 11.64 -8.63 6.35
CA LEU A 120 11.95 -10.05 6.05
C LEU A 120 10.71 -10.87 5.70
N SER A 121 9.64 -10.72 6.48
CA SER A 121 8.34 -11.37 6.31
C SER A 121 7.36 -10.74 7.28
N MET A 122 6.06 -10.90 7.04
CA MET A 122 5.07 -10.53 8.06
C MET A 122 4.86 -11.70 9.01
N VAL A 123 4.29 -12.80 8.49
CA VAL A 123 4.04 -14.04 9.20
C VAL A 123 4.89 -15.18 8.63
N GLY A 124 5.44 -15.03 7.42
CA GLY A 124 6.35 -16.01 6.78
C GLY A 124 5.65 -17.19 6.12
N GLU A 125 4.33 -17.29 6.24
CA GLU A 125 3.52 -18.33 5.63
C GLU A 125 2.57 -17.75 4.59
N ARG A 126 2.44 -18.42 3.43
CA ARG A 126 1.56 -17.99 2.31
C ARG A 126 1.87 -16.58 1.81
N GLU A 127 3.15 -16.23 1.72
CA GLU A 127 3.63 -14.90 1.29
C GLU A 127 4.27 -14.93 -0.11
N ASN A 128 4.25 -16.08 -0.81
CA ASN A 128 4.95 -16.25 -2.08
C ASN A 128 4.16 -15.81 -3.33
N ARG A 129 2.85 -15.54 -3.17
CA ARG A 129 1.93 -15.20 -4.28
C ARG A 129 0.92 -14.13 -3.86
N ALA A 130 1.44 -13.02 -3.37
CA ALA A 130 0.66 -11.88 -2.93
C ALA A 130 0.16 -11.03 -4.11
N THR A 131 -1.04 -10.49 -3.97
CA THR A 131 -1.62 -9.47 -4.84
C THR A 131 -2.50 -8.55 -3.99
N TYR A 132 -2.64 -7.29 -4.38
CA TYR A 132 -3.54 -6.32 -3.74
C TYR A 132 -3.29 -6.09 -2.24
N PRO A 133 -2.10 -5.55 -1.88
CA PRO A 133 -1.83 -5.18 -0.49
C PRO A 133 -2.79 -4.07 -0.03
N LEU A 134 -3.27 -4.18 1.21
CA LEU A 134 -4.11 -3.17 1.83
C LEU A 134 -3.79 -3.07 3.32
N PHE A 135 -3.39 -1.87 3.75
CA PHE A 135 -3.36 -1.52 5.15
C PHE A 135 -4.69 -0.91 5.60
N PHE A 136 -5.14 -1.28 6.80
CA PHE A 136 -6.30 -0.67 7.43
C PHE A 136 -6.20 -0.77 8.96
N LYS A 137 -6.92 0.08 9.68
CA LYS A 137 -6.95 0.03 11.15
C LYS A 137 -8.27 -0.56 11.62
N ASP A 138 -8.24 -1.35 12.69
CA ASP A 138 -9.47 -1.78 13.35
C ASP A 138 -10.01 -0.71 14.31
N SER A 139 -11.12 -1.03 15.01
CA SER A 139 -11.76 -0.12 15.96
C SER A 139 -10.88 0.25 17.15
N GLU A 140 -9.83 -0.54 17.42
CA GLU A 140 -8.88 -0.32 18.51
C GLU A 140 -7.62 0.40 18.01
N GLY A 141 -7.57 0.79 16.72
CA GLY A 141 -6.44 1.47 16.11
C GLY A 141 -5.29 0.54 15.72
N GLN A 142 -5.46 -0.78 15.85
CA GLN A 142 -4.42 -1.75 15.47
C GLN A 142 -4.27 -1.78 13.95
N LEU A 143 -3.02 -1.75 13.48
CA LEU A 143 -2.73 -1.85 12.06
C LEU A 143 -2.92 -3.29 11.58
N LEU A 144 -3.80 -3.47 10.61
CA LEU A 144 -4.07 -4.71 9.91
C LEU A 144 -3.53 -4.61 8.50
N PHE A 145 -3.02 -5.73 7.98
CA PHE A 145 -2.58 -5.87 6.61
C PHE A 145 -3.34 -7.01 5.97
N ARG A 146 -3.81 -6.77 4.75
CA ARG A 146 -4.47 -7.78 3.93
C ARG A 146 -3.79 -7.88 2.58
N TYR A 147 -3.73 -9.10 2.07
CA TYR A 147 -3.35 -9.37 0.69
C TYR A 147 -4.11 -10.61 0.19
N ARG A 148 -4.22 -10.75 -1.12
CA ARG A 148 -4.75 -11.96 -1.76
C ARG A 148 -3.60 -12.92 -2.02
N ASP A 149 -3.68 -14.14 -1.50
CA ASP A 149 -2.79 -15.24 -1.83
C ASP A 149 -3.41 -16.10 -2.94
N GLY A 150 -2.77 -16.16 -4.11
CA GLY A 150 -3.16 -17.06 -5.20
C GLY A 150 -3.41 -16.37 -6.55
N CYS A 151 -3.80 -17.18 -7.53
CA CYS A 151 -4.00 -16.77 -8.92
C CYS A 151 -5.50 -16.58 -9.25
N SER A 152 -5.79 -15.99 -10.41
CA SER A 152 -7.17 -15.83 -10.89
C SER A 152 -7.96 -17.14 -10.84
N GLY A 153 -9.15 -17.11 -10.23
CA GLY A 153 -10.02 -18.28 -10.04
C GLY A 153 -9.77 -19.10 -8.77
N ASN A 154 -8.63 -18.92 -8.07
CA ASN A 154 -8.31 -19.64 -6.84
C ASN A 154 -7.40 -18.79 -5.92
N GLY A 155 -7.97 -17.72 -5.35
CA GLY A 155 -7.28 -16.83 -4.42
C GLY A 155 -8.01 -16.75 -3.08
N ASP A 156 -7.24 -16.79 -2.00
CA ASP A 156 -7.74 -16.58 -0.64
C ASP A 156 -7.34 -15.18 -0.15
N ASP A 157 -8.24 -14.53 0.58
CA ASP A 157 -7.89 -13.29 1.28
C ASP A 157 -7.21 -13.63 2.61
N ILE A 158 -6.00 -13.13 2.78
CA ILE A 158 -5.21 -13.26 4.00
C ILE A 158 -5.21 -11.94 4.75
N THR A 159 -5.55 -11.97 6.05
CA THR A 159 -5.46 -10.80 6.93
C THR A 159 -4.54 -11.09 8.12
N THR A 160 -3.53 -10.25 8.29
CA THR A 160 -2.56 -10.26 9.39
C THR A 160 -2.74 -9.00 10.24
N ALA A 161 -2.42 -9.09 11.53
CA ALA A 161 -2.47 -7.98 12.47
C ALA A 161 -1.05 -7.66 12.93
N GLY A 162 -0.66 -6.39 12.88
CA GLY A 162 0.59 -5.91 13.42
C GLY A 162 0.50 -5.88 14.93
N MET A 163 1.50 -6.46 15.60
CA MET A 163 1.65 -6.35 17.04
C MET A 163 2.66 -5.24 17.37
N PRO A 164 2.36 -4.40 18.37
CA PRO A 164 3.32 -3.43 18.86
C PRO A 164 4.56 -4.15 19.40
N LYS A 165 5.73 -3.50 19.31
CA LYS A 165 6.97 -4.11 19.77
C LYS A 165 6.91 -4.38 21.28
N THR A 166 7.05 -5.64 21.69
CA THR A 166 7.50 -5.99 23.04
C THR A 166 9.01 -6.23 22.98
N ASN A 167 9.81 -5.30 23.50
CA ASN A 167 11.27 -5.40 23.69
C ASN A 167 12.14 -5.54 22.42
N GLY A 168 12.42 -4.42 21.73
CA GLY A 168 13.60 -4.25 20.87
C GLY A 168 13.67 -5.06 19.56
N GLY A 169 12.77 -6.02 19.33
CA GLY A 169 12.73 -6.84 18.11
C GLY A 169 12.08 -6.16 16.89
N SER A 170 12.05 -6.84 15.76
CA SER A 170 11.30 -6.46 14.55
C SER A 170 9.79 -6.34 14.82
N ALA A 171 9.01 -5.61 14.01
CA ALA A 171 7.55 -5.69 14.11
C ALA A 171 7.10 -7.13 13.90
N CYS A 172 6.33 -7.66 14.85
CA CYS A 172 5.77 -9.00 14.76
C CYS A 172 4.37 -8.89 14.16
N TRP A 173 4.13 -9.53 13.02
CA TRP A 173 2.76 -9.71 12.54
C TRP A 173 2.24 -11.07 12.98
N LYS A 174 0.93 -11.15 13.24
CA LYS A 174 0.25 -12.41 13.54
C LYS A 174 -0.90 -12.63 12.56
N ARG A 175 -1.03 -13.84 12.02
CA ARG A 175 -2.19 -14.21 11.19
C ARG A 175 -3.46 -14.14 12.03
N ARG A 176 -4.45 -13.37 11.54
CA ARG A 176 -5.76 -13.27 12.20
C ARG A 176 -6.76 -14.22 11.55
N CYS A 177 -6.84 -14.23 10.22
CA CYS A 177 -7.75 -15.10 9.47
C CYS A 177 -7.20 -15.39 8.06
N SER A 178 -7.64 -16.51 7.48
CA SER A 178 -7.65 -16.76 6.03
C SER A 178 -9.08 -17.03 5.60
N MET A 179 -9.61 -16.28 4.63
CA MET A 179 -10.96 -16.51 4.12
C MET A 179 -10.85 -17.18 2.74
N ALA A 180 -11.31 -18.43 2.64
CA ALA A 180 -11.24 -19.19 1.40
C ALA A 180 -12.52 -19.07 0.56
N LYS A 181 -12.32 -18.76 -0.73
CA LYS A 181 -13.29 -18.58 -1.84
C LYS A 181 -14.32 -17.44 -1.72
N GLY A 182 -14.27 -16.55 -2.70
CA GLY A 182 -15.49 -16.06 -3.35
C GLY A 182 -15.78 -14.56 -3.39
N SER A 183 -14.80 -13.69 -3.63
CA SER A 183 -15.02 -12.42 -4.37
C SER A 183 -13.70 -11.67 -4.52
N ALA A 184 -13.22 -11.49 -5.75
CA ALA A 184 -12.28 -10.40 -6.01
C ALA A 184 -12.98 -9.10 -5.61
N MET A 185 -12.49 -8.39 -4.59
CA MET A 185 -12.92 -7.01 -4.39
C MET A 185 -12.30 -6.18 -5.51
N ALA A 186 -13.16 -5.47 -6.23
CA ALA A 186 -12.76 -4.58 -7.31
C ALA A 186 -11.86 -3.46 -6.76
N MET A 187 -10.94 -3.01 -7.60
CA MET A 187 -10.21 -1.75 -7.44
C MET A 187 -11.14 -0.64 -6.93
N PRO A 188 -10.69 0.27 -6.05
CA PRO A 188 -11.43 1.49 -5.76
C PRO A 188 -11.73 2.22 -7.07
N GLY A 189 -13.01 2.32 -7.46
CA GLY A 189 -13.44 3.12 -8.62
C GLY A 189 -13.88 2.40 -9.90
N ARG A 190 -13.98 1.06 -9.97
CA ARG A 190 -14.62 0.37 -11.12
C ARG A 190 -15.76 -0.56 -10.72
N ARG A 191 -16.94 -0.35 -11.30
CA ARG A 191 -18.14 -1.22 -11.15
C ARG A 191 -18.14 -2.29 -12.24
N TRP A 192 -18.08 -3.57 -11.86
CA TRP A 192 -18.31 -4.70 -12.77
C TRP A 192 -19.67 -5.35 -12.52
N PRO A 193 -20.38 -5.85 -13.57
CA PRO A 193 -21.69 -6.48 -13.40
C PRO A 193 -21.48 -7.95 -13.01
N GLY A 194 -21.33 -8.21 -11.71
CA GLY A 194 -21.23 -9.56 -11.15
C GLY A 194 -22.03 -9.68 -9.87
N ARG A 195 -22.88 -10.70 -9.78
CA ARG A 195 -23.79 -10.95 -8.65
C ARG A 195 -22.97 -11.26 -7.38
N MET A 196 -23.17 -10.49 -6.31
CA MET A 196 -22.60 -10.78 -4.98
C MET A 196 -23.14 -12.13 -4.49
N GLY A 197 -22.26 -13.11 -4.31
CA GLY A 197 -22.59 -14.40 -3.69
C GLY A 197 -22.55 -14.30 -2.17
N THR A 198 -23.55 -14.87 -1.49
CA THR A 198 -23.62 -14.99 -0.03
C THR A 198 -22.76 -16.17 0.42
N GLY A 199 -21.55 -15.90 0.94
CA GLY A 199 -20.68 -16.91 1.55
C GLY A 199 -20.99 -17.11 3.04
N THR A 200 -21.06 -18.37 3.48
CA THR A 200 -21.28 -18.77 4.87
C THR A 200 -20.01 -18.67 5.70
N TRP A 201 -20.13 -18.02 6.86
CA TRP A 201 -19.10 -17.97 7.91
C TRP A 201 -18.99 -19.31 8.65
N SER A 202 -17.81 -19.89 8.69
CA SER A 202 -17.52 -21.03 9.56
C SER A 202 -16.42 -20.67 10.56
N GLY A 203 -16.83 -20.37 11.79
CA GLY A 203 -16.07 -20.63 13.02
C GLY A 203 -15.00 -19.62 13.47
N CYS A 204 -15.42 -18.54 14.15
CA CYS A 204 -14.86 -18.14 15.44
C CYS A 204 -15.88 -17.23 16.15
N GLY A 205 -16.14 -17.50 17.44
CA GLY A 205 -17.30 -17.02 18.20
C GLY A 205 -17.61 -15.51 18.11
N GLU A 206 -18.91 -15.26 18.02
CA GLU A 206 -19.64 -14.02 18.26
C GLU A 206 -18.89 -12.83 18.88
N ARG A 207 -18.69 -11.81 18.04
CA ARG A 207 -19.35 -10.50 18.21
C ARG A 207 -19.28 -9.77 16.87
N ARG A 208 -20.41 -9.32 16.33
CA ARG A 208 -20.45 -8.42 15.16
C ARG A 208 -19.70 -7.14 15.52
N ARG A 209 -18.39 -7.11 15.27
CA ARG A 209 -17.61 -5.88 15.29
C ARG A 209 -17.83 -5.22 13.95
N THR A 210 -18.49 -4.08 13.96
CA THR A 210 -18.55 -3.17 12.82
C THR A 210 -17.13 -2.82 12.40
N VAL A 211 -16.66 -3.47 11.33
CA VAL A 211 -15.43 -3.10 10.63
C VAL A 211 -15.72 -1.80 9.90
N ARG A 212 -15.08 -0.72 10.33
CA ARG A 212 -15.04 0.49 9.50
C ARG A 212 -13.90 0.29 8.51
N PRO A 213 -14.15 0.12 7.20
CA PRO A 213 -13.09 0.41 6.24
C PRO A 213 -12.59 1.82 6.57
N ILE A 214 -11.29 2.08 6.41
CA ILE A 214 -10.82 3.46 6.34
C ILE A 214 -11.68 4.10 5.25
N THR A 215 -12.64 4.92 5.69
CA THR A 215 -13.73 5.39 4.86
C THR A 215 -13.13 6.07 3.65
N THR A 216 -13.64 5.67 2.48
CA THR A 216 -13.63 6.46 1.27
C THR A 216 -13.66 7.95 1.60
N CYS A 217 -12.61 8.64 1.17
CA CYS A 217 -12.43 10.09 1.23
C CYS A 217 -13.77 10.84 1.22
N PRO A 218 -14.22 11.42 2.34
CA PRO A 218 -15.30 12.39 2.30
C PRO A 218 -14.71 13.75 1.92
N THR A 219 -14.41 13.95 0.62
CA THR A 219 -14.25 15.24 -0.10
C THR A 219 -13.16 16.23 0.38
N PRO A 220 -12.70 17.15 -0.51
CA PRO A 220 -11.46 17.04 -1.27
C PRO A 220 -10.34 17.90 -0.66
N VAL A 221 -9.13 17.37 -0.40
CA VAL A 221 -8.00 18.29 -0.13
C VAL A 221 -6.66 17.85 -0.74
N ALA A 222 -6.45 16.58 -1.06
CA ALA A 222 -5.23 16.21 -1.79
C ALA A 222 -5.46 14.93 -2.62
N GLY A 223 -5.51 15.08 -3.93
CA GLY A 223 -5.38 13.98 -4.87
C GLY A 223 -4.01 14.07 -5.53
N ILE A 224 -3.32 12.93 -5.70
CA ILE A 224 -2.14 12.88 -6.56
C ILE A 224 -2.64 12.97 -8.00
N CYS A 225 -2.22 14.03 -8.71
CA CYS A 225 -2.54 14.22 -10.12
C CYS A 225 -1.24 14.22 -10.91
N CYS A 226 -1.12 13.33 -11.89
CA CYS A 226 0.03 13.29 -12.79
C CYS A 226 -0.28 14.15 -14.02
N THR A 227 0.48 15.22 -14.20
CA THR A 227 0.43 16.02 -15.42
C THR A 227 1.58 15.60 -16.33
N GLY A 228 1.29 14.87 -17.41
CA GLY A 228 2.31 14.48 -18.39
C GLY A 228 2.74 15.67 -19.24
N LYS A 229 4.06 15.90 -19.36
CA LYS A 229 4.62 16.67 -20.49
C LYS A 229 4.88 15.69 -21.62
N LEU A 230 4.17 15.83 -22.73
CA LEU A 230 4.53 15.17 -23.99
C LEU A 230 5.90 15.70 -24.40
N LEU A 231 6.93 14.85 -24.40
CA LEU A 231 8.20 15.18 -25.03
C LEU A 231 7.96 15.31 -26.54
N PRO A 232 8.51 16.34 -27.22
CA PRO A 232 8.36 16.46 -28.66
C PRO A 232 9.05 15.27 -29.33
N GLY A 233 8.28 14.49 -30.07
CA GLY A 233 8.79 13.36 -30.84
C GLY A 233 9.76 13.85 -31.90
N SER A 234 10.95 13.25 -31.95
CA SER A 234 11.86 13.36 -33.07
C SER A 234 11.27 12.60 -34.26
N HIS A 235 10.92 13.33 -35.31
CA HIS A 235 10.60 12.81 -36.63
C HIS A 235 11.82 12.20 -37.32
#